data_AF-A0A7K2Y2N2-F1
#
_entry.id   AF-A0A7K2Y2N2-F1
#
_cell.length_a   1.000
_cell.length_b   1.000
_cell.length_c   1.000
_cell.angle_alpha   90.00
_cell.angle_beta   90.00
_cell.angle_gamma   90.00
#
_symmetry.space_group_name_H-M   'P 1'
#
loop_
_entity.id
_entity.type
_entity.pdbx_description
1 polymer ?
#
loop_
_entity_poly.entity_id
_entity_poly.type
_entity_poly.pdbx_seq_one_letter_code
_entity_poly.pdbx_strand_id
1 'polypeptide(L)'
;MSSVEEFRIEVRGWLRAHLSGEFAALARANGALADPLIRDRLVQAWIGLETMRATALTPGTAPSTAKLHWSRWHRDLGELAMDICAAPSLLATGAHGDPYDLDDWQRLFLFSRADTIYAGSDEIQRTLIAERILGLPKEVRA
;
A
#
# COMPACT_ATOMS: atom_id res chain seq x y z
N MET A 1 4.32 -26.76 -3.75
CA MET A 1 3.86 -26.04 -4.95
C MET A 1 2.57 -25.22 -4.71
N SER A 2 2.01 -25.12 -3.48
CA SER A 2 0.69 -24.46 -3.26
C SER A 2 0.70 -23.02 -2.73
N SER A 3 1.71 -22.56 -1.98
CA SER A 3 1.63 -21.24 -1.31
C SER A 3 1.66 -20.02 -2.25
N VAL A 4 2.35 -20.16 -3.38
CA VAL A 4 2.49 -19.10 -4.40
C VAL A 4 1.19 -18.87 -5.14
N GLU A 5 0.49 -19.95 -5.50
CA GLU A 5 -0.76 -19.86 -6.26
C GLU A 5 -1.91 -19.44 -5.35
N GLU A 6 -1.92 -19.86 -4.07
CA GLU A 6 -2.84 -19.36 -3.04
C GLU A 6 -2.65 -17.86 -2.80
N PHE A 7 -1.43 -17.39 -2.59
CA PHE A 7 -1.14 -15.96 -2.43
C PHE A 7 -1.56 -15.17 -3.66
N ARG A 8 -1.36 -15.71 -4.87
CA ARG A 8 -1.81 -15.09 -6.12
C ARG A 8 -3.33 -14.98 -6.21
N ILE A 9 -4.06 -15.97 -5.73
CA ILE A 9 -5.53 -15.99 -5.69
C ILE A 9 -6.04 -15.01 -4.64
N GLU A 10 -5.41 -14.98 -3.46
CA GLU A 10 -5.72 -14.05 -2.38
C GLU A 10 -5.51 -12.60 -2.81
N VAL A 11 -4.34 -12.27 -3.38
CA VAL A 11 -4.04 -10.93 -3.89
C VAL A 11 -4.97 -10.54 -5.04
N ARG A 12 -5.32 -11.48 -5.94
CA ARG A 12 -6.32 -11.21 -7.01
C ARG A 12 -7.72 -10.99 -6.45
N GLY A 13 -8.12 -11.76 -5.44
CA GLY A 13 -9.39 -11.62 -4.74
C GLY A 13 -9.46 -10.27 -4.05
N TRP A 14 -8.38 -9.89 -3.37
CA TRP A 14 -8.23 -8.61 -2.70
C TRP A 14 -8.28 -7.45 -3.71
N LEU A 15 -7.52 -7.51 -4.82
CA LEU A 15 -7.59 -6.55 -5.92
C LEU A 15 -9.00 -6.39 -6.48
N ARG A 16 -9.69 -7.53 -6.69
CA ARG A 16 -11.04 -7.52 -7.23
C ARG A 16 -12.04 -6.88 -6.29
N ALA A 17 -11.96 -7.23 -5.01
CA ALA A 17 -12.86 -6.75 -3.97
C ALA A 17 -12.61 -5.26 -3.65
N HIS A 18 -11.36 -4.83 -3.64
CA HIS A 18 -10.97 -3.51 -3.18
C HIS A 18 -10.77 -2.58 -4.37
N LEU A 19 -9.73 -2.76 -5.19
CA LEU A 19 -9.40 -1.82 -6.26
C LEU A 19 -10.39 -1.80 -7.44
N SER A 20 -11.02 -2.92 -7.81
CA SER A 20 -12.07 -2.95 -8.85
C SER A 20 -13.48 -3.15 -8.30
N GLY A 21 -13.62 -3.30 -6.98
CA GLY A 21 -14.89 -3.55 -6.29
C GLY A 21 -15.33 -2.30 -5.56
N GLU A 22 -15.33 -2.31 -4.23
CA GLU A 22 -15.87 -1.22 -3.40
C GLU A 22 -15.23 0.15 -3.71
N PHE A 23 -13.93 0.17 -3.97
CA PHE A 23 -13.19 1.41 -4.21
C PHE A 23 -13.40 1.98 -5.61
N ALA A 24 -13.41 1.13 -6.64
CA ALA A 24 -13.76 1.58 -8.00
C ALA A 24 -15.24 1.94 -8.11
N ALA A 25 -16.13 1.26 -7.38
CA ALA A 25 -17.54 1.61 -7.31
C ALA A 25 -17.73 2.96 -6.62
N LEU A 26 -17.05 3.21 -5.50
CA LEU A 26 -17.06 4.50 -4.80
C LEU A 26 -16.50 5.61 -5.69
N ALA A 27 -15.30 5.41 -6.28
CA ALA A 27 -14.66 6.36 -7.17
C ALA A 27 -15.50 6.68 -8.43
N ARG A 28 -16.28 5.70 -8.90
CA ARG A 28 -17.23 5.90 -9.99
C ARG A 28 -18.47 6.66 -9.53
N ALA A 29 -19.02 6.31 -8.37
CA ALA A 29 -20.24 6.90 -7.84
C ALA A 29 -20.06 8.37 -7.44
N ASN A 30 -18.90 8.73 -6.89
CA ASN A 30 -18.59 10.11 -6.49
C ASN A 30 -17.88 10.94 -7.58
N GLY A 31 -17.58 10.33 -8.73
CA GLY A 31 -16.95 11.00 -9.87
C GLY A 31 -15.43 11.16 -9.78
N ALA A 32 -14.75 10.60 -8.78
CA ALA A 32 -13.29 10.67 -8.65
C ALA A 32 -12.55 10.12 -9.88
N LEU A 33 -13.13 9.16 -10.62
CA LEU A 33 -12.56 8.66 -11.89
C LEU A 33 -12.54 9.71 -13.03
N ALA A 34 -13.24 10.83 -12.89
CA ALA A 34 -13.15 11.93 -13.85
C ALA A 34 -11.80 12.65 -13.74
N ASP A 35 -11.17 12.64 -12.56
CA ASP A 35 -9.86 13.23 -12.34
C ASP A 35 -8.75 12.35 -12.96
N PRO A 36 -7.98 12.87 -13.95
CA PRO A 36 -6.89 12.12 -14.55
C PRO A 36 -5.78 11.73 -13.57
N LEU A 37 -5.53 12.52 -12.52
CA LEU A 37 -4.49 12.23 -11.52
C LEU A 37 -4.90 11.06 -10.62
N ILE A 38 -6.18 10.97 -10.24
CA ILE A 38 -6.71 9.83 -9.50
C ILE A 38 -6.64 8.55 -10.35
N ARG A 39 -6.99 8.64 -11.65
CA ARG A 39 -6.87 7.49 -12.56
C ARG A 39 -5.43 7.01 -12.68
N ASP A 40 -4.47 7.93 -12.84
CA ASP A 40 -3.05 7.57 -12.92
C ASP A 40 -2.59 6.86 -11.64
N ARG A 41 -2.92 7.42 -10.47
CA ARG A 41 -2.55 6.80 -9.17
C ARG A 41 -3.19 5.44 -8.95
N LEU A 42 -4.42 5.21 -9.42
CA LEU A 42 -5.04 3.87 -9.41
C LEU A 42 -4.26 2.87 -10.30
N VAL A 43 -3.82 3.31 -11.47
CA VAL A 43 -2.97 2.49 -12.36
C VAL A 43 -1.62 2.22 -11.71
N GLN A 44 -0.98 3.20 -11.07
CA GLN A 44 0.27 3.01 -10.35
C GLN A 44 0.12 2.04 -9.18
N ALA A 45 -0.97 2.14 -8.40
CA ALA A 45 -1.27 1.19 -7.34
C ALA A 45 -1.40 -0.23 -7.87
N TRP A 46 -2.08 -0.41 -9.03
CA TRP A 46 -2.18 -1.72 -9.68
C TRP A 46 -0.82 -2.26 -10.16
N ILE A 47 -0.02 -1.43 -10.84
CA ILE A 47 1.33 -1.80 -11.32
C ILE A 47 2.23 -2.18 -10.13
N GLY A 48 2.22 -1.40 -9.06
CA GLY A 48 3.01 -1.65 -7.85
C GLY A 48 2.68 -3.01 -7.24
N LEU A 49 1.40 -3.35 -7.16
CA LEU A 49 0.99 -4.64 -6.61
C LEU A 49 1.37 -5.81 -7.51
N GLU A 50 1.20 -5.70 -8.82
CA GLU A 50 1.65 -6.74 -9.75
C GLU A 50 3.18 -6.91 -9.71
N THR A 51 3.92 -5.81 -9.56
CA THR A 51 5.37 -5.84 -9.39
C THR A 51 5.77 -6.54 -8.09
N MET A 52 5.09 -6.23 -6.98
CA MET A 52 5.27 -6.94 -5.71
C MET A 52 4.98 -8.43 -5.86
N ARG A 53 3.89 -8.79 -6.53
CA ARG A 53 3.51 -10.19 -6.78
C ARG A 53 4.57 -10.90 -7.62
N ALA A 54 5.09 -10.29 -8.68
CA ALA A 54 6.15 -10.86 -9.48
C ALA A 54 7.45 -11.04 -8.67
N THR A 55 7.78 -10.05 -7.85
CA THR A 55 9.00 -10.02 -7.03
C THR A 55 8.97 -11.07 -5.91
N ALA A 56 7.82 -11.25 -5.24
CA ALA A 56 7.61 -12.28 -4.21
C ALA A 56 7.83 -13.71 -4.74
N LEU A 57 7.70 -13.90 -6.05
CA LEU A 57 7.83 -15.20 -6.72
C LEU A 57 9.20 -15.41 -7.36
N THR A 58 10.03 -14.37 -7.37
CA THR A 58 11.39 -14.42 -7.87
C THR A 58 12.29 -14.93 -6.74
N PRO A 59 12.93 -16.10 -6.88
CA PRO A 59 13.85 -16.62 -5.87
C PRO A 59 15.02 -15.66 -5.65
N GLY A 60 15.49 -15.55 -4.40
CA GLY A 60 16.64 -14.69 -4.06
C GLY A 60 16.31 -13.20 -3.90
N THR A 61 15.04 -12.80 -4.05
CA THR A 61 14.62 -11.44 -3.69
C THR A 61 14.94 -11.16 -2.23
N ALA A 62 15.69 -10.08 -1.99
CA ALA A 62 16.08 -9.69 -0.65
C ALA A 62 14.86 -9.22 0.17
N PRO A 63 14.68 -9.68 1.42
CA PRO A 63 13.57 -9.26 2.28
C PRO A 63 13.46 -7.74 2.45
N SER A 64 14.60 -7.04 2.48
CA SER A 64 14.65 -5.58 2.56
C SER A 64 14.02 -4.88 1.35
N THR A 65 14.14 -5.46 0.16
CA THR A 65 13.49 -4.92 -1.05
C THR A 65 11.97 -5.11 -0.99
N ALA A 66 11.52 -6.29 -0.57
CA ALA A 66 10.10 -6.57 -0.40
C ALA A 66 9.44 -5.65 0.65
N LYS A 67 10.09 -5.46 1.80
CA LYS A 67 9.58 -4.58 2.87
C LYS A 67 9.50 -3.12 2.42
N LEU A 68 10.56 -2.61 1.76
CA LEU A 68 10.61 -1.23 1.29
C LEU A 68 9.55 -0.95 0.22
N HIS A 69 9.27 -1.92 -0.65
CA HIS A 69 8.19 -1.80 -1.63
C HIS A 69 6.83 -1.80 -0.93
N TRP A 70 6.57 -2.77 -0.05
CA TRP A 70 5.31 -2.86 0.69
C TRP A 70 4.99 -1.58 1.47
N SER A 71 5.92 -1.09 2.29
CA SER A 71 5.67 0.05 3.18
C SER A 71 5.28 1.31 2.40
N ARG A 72 5.95 1.56 1.27
CA ARG A 72 5.66 2.70 0.40
C ARG A 72 4.35 2.52 -0.35
N TRP A 73 4.15 1.36 -0.97
CA TRP A 73 2.93 1.06 -1.70
C TRP A 73 1.68 1.15 -0.80
N HIS A 74 1.77 0.63 0.42
CA HIS A 74 0.66 0.63 1.38
C HIS A 74 0.31 2.04 1.87
N ARG A 75 1.33 2.88 2.12
CA ARG A 75 1.13 4.30 2.45
C ARG A 75 0.47 5.04 1.30
N ASP A 76 1.00 4.89 0.09
CA ASP A 76 0.52 5.62 -1.09
C ASP A 76 -0.92 5.18 -1.46
N LEU A 77 -1.26 3.91 -1.24
CA LEU A 77 -2.62 3.38 -1.35
C LEU A 77 -3.57 4.00 -0.31
N GLY A 78 -3.15 4.09 0.96
CA GLY A 78 -3.91 4.75 2.00
C GLY A 78 -4.19 6.22 1.67
N GLU A 79 -3.19 6.94 1.16
CA GLU A 79 -3.36 8.33 0.68
C GLU A 79 -4.36 8.41 -0.47
N LEU A 80 -4.24 7.52 -1.46
CA LEU A 80 -5.18 7.45 -2.57
C LEU A 80 -6.62 7.18 -2.11
N ALA A 81 -6.80 6.39 -1.03
CA ALA A 81 -8.10 6.14 -0.43
C ALA A 81 -8.74 7.39 0.14
N MET A 82 -7.98 8.16 0.91
CA MET A 82 -8.49 9.42 1.46
C MET A 82 -8.84 10.40 0.34
N ASP A 83 -8.03 10.48 -0.71
CA ASP A 83 -8.29 11.38 -1.85
C ASP A 83 -9.53 10.98 -2.65
N ILE A 84 -9.75 9.68 -2.88
CA ILE A 84 -10.95 9.18 -3.56
C ILE A 84 -12.18 9.37 -2.70
N CYS A 85 -12.11 9.07 -1.40
CA CYS A 85 -13.23 9.25 -0.47
C CYS A 85 -13.54 10.73 -0.22
N ALA A 86 -12.56 11.63 -0.41
CA ALA A 86 -12.66 13.08 -0.29
C ALA A 86 -13.18 13.54 1.09
N ALA A 87 -13.99 14.60 1.15
CA ALA A 87 -14.45 15.21 2.41
C ALA A 87 -15.06 14.23 3.43
N PRO A 88 -15.88 13.22 3.04
CA PRO A 88 -16.35 12.18 3.96
C PRO A 88 -15.24 11.44 4.73
N SER A 89 -14.07 11.25 4.12
CA SER A 89 -12.94 10.55 4.76
C SER A 89 -12.37 11.29 5.97
N LEU A 90 -12.73 12.55 6.17
CA LEU A 90 -12.25 13.37 7.28
C LEU A 90 -13.14 13.27 8.52
N LEU A 91 -14.23 12.51 8.45
CA LEU A 91 -15.21 12.35 9.52
C LEU A 91 -15.15 10.93 10.09
N ALA A 92 -15.20 10.82 11.42
CA ALA A 92 -15.43 9.52 12.06
C ALA A 92 -16.77 8.93 11.58
N THR A 93 -16.86 7.60 11.55
CA THR A 93 -18.10 6.92 11.19
C THR A 93 -19.15 7.07 12.28
N GLY A 94 -20.43 7.14 11.90
CA GLY A 94 -21.55 7.28 12.83
C GLY A 94 -22.08 8.72 12.94
N ALA A 95 -23.15 8.88 13.72
CA ALA A 95 -23.77 10.17 14.00
C ALA A 95 -23.10 10.87 15.20
N HIS A 96 -23.37 12.17 15.36
CA HIS A 96 -22.90 12.90 16.52
C HIS A 96 -23.44 12.28 17.83
N GLY A 97 -22.54 11.86 18.72
CA GLY A 97 -22.88 11.19 19.97
C GLY A 97 -22.67 9.67 19.95
N ASP A 98 -22.44 9.07 18.78
CA ASP A 98 -22.01 7.67 18.67
C ASP A 98 -20.55 7.51 19.16
N PRO A 99 -20.14 6.31 19.60
CA PRO A 99 -18.74 6.02 19.90
C PRO A 99 -17.84 6.33 18.70
N TYR A 100 -16.64 6.84 18.98
CA TYR A 100 -15.65 7.11 17.93
C TYR A 100 -15.30 5.81 17.21
N ASP A 101 -15.54 5.79 15.90
CA ASP A 101 -15.10 4.70 15.05
C ASP A 101 -14.66 5.22 13.67
N LEU A 102 -13.90 4.39 12.96
CA LEU A 102 -13.34 4.70 11.65
C LEU A 102 -13.79 3.66 10.63
N ASP A 103 -13.80 4.01 9.35
CA ASP A 103 -13.91 3.01 8.30
C ASP A 103 -12.55 2.34 8.01
N ASP A 104 -12.57 1.28 7.21
CA ASP A 104 -11.37 0.50 6.90
C ASP A 104 -10.32 1.31 6.12
N TRP A 105 -10.74 2.30 5.32
CA TRP A 105 -9.84 3.17 4.55
C TRP A 105 -9.11 4.17 5.43
N GLN A 106 -9.82 4.74 6.41
CA GLN A 106 -9.25 5.60 7.43
C GLN A 106 -8.27 4.82 8.31
N ARG A 107 -8.64 3.59 8.72
CA ARG A 107 -7.73 2.72 9.48
C ARG A 107 -6.49 2.36 8.67
N LEU A 108 -6.65 2.01 7.39
CA LEU A 108 -5.57 1.73 6.45
C LEU A 108 -4.62 2.93 6.34
N PHE A 109 -5.16 4.12 6.09
CA PHE A 109 -4.39 5.37 5.97
C PHE A 109 -3.57 5.66 7.22
N LEU A 110 -4.16 5.54 8.40
CA LEU A 110 -3.47 5.79 9.67
C LEU A 110 -2.42 4.72 9.97
N PHE A 111 -2.76 3.44 9.80
CA PHE A 111 -1.87 2.33 10.09
C PHE A 111 -0.65 2.30 9.17
N SER A 112 -0.83 2.51 7.86
CA SER A 112 0.23 2.43 6.85
C SER A 112 1.40 3.40 7.09
N ARG A 113 1.22 4.46 7.89
CA ARG A 113 2.32 5.34 8.32
C ARG A 113 3.36 4.60 9.13
N ALA A 114 2.92 3.69 9.99
CA ALA A 114 3.79 2.90 10.84
C ALA A 114 4.66 1.94 10.01
N ASP A 115 4.18 1.41 8.88
CA ASP A 115 4.90 0.46 8.01
C ASP A 115 6.27 1.01 7.56
N THR A 116 6.38 2.32 7.39
CA THR A 116 7.64 2.96 6.99
C THR A 116 8.69 3.01 8.11
N ILE A 117 8.30 2.72 9.35
CA ILE A 117 9.11 2.88 10.56
C ILE A 117 9.37 1.53 11.24
N TYR A 118 8.33 0.74 11.52
CA TYR A 118 8.49 -0.50 12.30
C TYR A 118 9.18 -1.60 11.47
N ALA A 119 9.71 -2.61 12.18
CA ALA A 119 10.44 -3.74 11.59
C ALA A 119 11.63 -3.29 10.69
N GLY A 120 12.29 -2.21 11.10
CA GLY A 120 13.37 -1.57 10.35
C GLY A 120 12.81 -0.53 9.40
N SER A 121 13.13 0.74 9.68
CA SER A 121 12.65 1.86 8.88
C SER A 121 13.08 1.75 7.43
N ASP A 122 12.39 2.48 6.57
CA ASP A 122 12.71 2.61 5.16
C ASP A 122 14.18 2.99 4.90
N GLU A 123 14.78 3.80 5.77
CA GLU A 123 16.21 4.16 5.75
C GLU A 123 17.09 2.95 6.05
N ILE A 124 16.77 2.21 7.12
CA ILE A 124 17.49 0.98 7.48
C ILE A 124 17.44 -0.03 6.34
N GLN A 125 16.28 -0.22 5.70
CA GLN A 125 16.17 -1.13 4.56
C GLN A 125 17.02 -0.67 3.36
N ARG A 126 17.09 0.64 3.08
CA ARG A 126 17.96 1.18 2.03
C ARG A 126 19.44 0.95 2.35
N THR A 127 19.86 1.12 3.59
CA THR A 127 21.23 0.80 4.03
C THR A 127 21.54 -0.70 3.86
N LEU A 128 20.60 -1.58 4.23
CA LEU A 128 20.77 -3.02 4.02
C LEU A 128 20.91 -3.39 2.54
N ILE A 129 20.12 -2.78 1.67
CA ILE A 129 20.23 -2.95 0.22
C ILE A 129 21.60 -2.46 -0.27
N ALA A 130 22.01 -1.25 0.12
CA ALA A 130 23.28 -0.65 -0.25
C ALA A 130 24.48 -1.54 0.14
N GLU A 131 24.56 -1.92 1.41
CA GLU A 131 25.73 -2.63 1.94
C GLU A 131 25.75 -4.12 1.57
N ARG A 132 24.58 -4.79 1.59
CA ARG A 132 24.52 -6.26 1.47
C ARG A 132 24.20 -6.75 0.07
N ILE A 133 23.50 -5.95 -0.73
CA ILE A 133 23.11 -6.33 -2.09
C ILE A 133 24.02 -5.63 -3.11
N LEU A 134 24.23 -4.32 -2.95
CA LEU A 134 25.01 -3.52 -3.90
C LEU A 134 26.51 -3.48 -3.55
N GLY A 135 26.92 -3.96 -2.38
CA GLY A 135 28.32 -4.01 -1.96
C GLY A 135 28.94 -2.64 -1.68
N LEU A 136 28.12 -1.63 -1.39
CA LEU A 136 28.59 -0.29 -1.05
C LEU A 136 29.30 -0.28 0.32
N PRO A 137 30.25 0.64 0.55
CA PRO A 137 30.89 0.80 1.85
C PRO A 137 29.85 1.06 2.95
N LYS A 138 30.17 0.62 4.17
CA LYS A 138 29.30 0.87 5.32
C LYS A 138 29.14 2.35 5.60
N GLU A 139 27.94 2.73 6.03
CA GLU A 139 27.67 4.10 6.46
C GLU A 139 28.60 4.48 7.64
N VAL A 140 29.19 5.68 7.55
CA VAL A 140 30.03 6.22 8.63
C VAL A 140 29.13 6.60 9.80
N ARG A 141 29.32 5.95 10.94
CA ARG A 141 28.59 6.25 12.17
C ARG A 141 29.39 7.29 12.97
N ALA A 142 28.76 8.42 13.27
CA ALA A 142 29.31 9.47 14.13
C ALA A 142 29.26 9.08 15.62
#